data_AF-A0A0B6XD06-F1
#
_entry.id   AF-A0A0B6XD06-F1
#
_cell.length_a   1.000
_cell.length_b   1.000
_cell.length_c   1.000
_cell.angle_alpha   90.00
_cell.angle_beta   90.00
_cell.angle_gamma   90.00
#
_symmetry.space_group_name_H-M   'P 1'
#
loop_
_entity.id
_entity.type
_entity.pdbx_description
1 polymer ?
#
loop_
_entity_poly.entity_id
_entity_poly.type
_entity_poly.pdbx_seq_one_letter_code
_entity_poly.pdbx_strand_id
1 'polypeptide(L)'
;MPFPTVDKLRQQCRIDSNHDAEDSLLNTYARAAIRRAENYLNRRLYEEVVPDTDPDGLFVSDDVELAIMLTVGYWYENREAQTLSTPLWATP
;
A
#
# COMPACT_ATOMS: atom_id res chain seq x y z
N MET A 1 13.57 -3.55 5.92
CA MET A 1 13.13 -4.66 5.03
C MET A 1 12.79 -4.05 3.67
N PRO A 2 12.85 -4.80 2.56
CA PRO A 2 12.42 -4.26 1.27
C PRO A 2 10.88 -4.10 1.23
N PHE A 3 10.38 -3.35 0.24
CA PHE A 3 8.95 -3.23 -0.05
C PHE A 3 8.31 -4.61 -0.29
N PRO A 4 6.99 -4.73 -0.10
CA PRO A 4 6.32 -6.02 -0.25
C PRO A 4 6.42 -6.49 -1.70
N THR A 5 6.88 -7.73 -1.89
CA THR A 5 6.95 -8.37 -3.21
C THR A 5 5.56 -8.74 -3.72
N VAL A 6 5.44 -8.93 -5.04
CA VAL A 6 4.16 -9.33 -5.67
C VAL A 6 3.62 -10.62 -5.07
N ASP A 7 4.48 -11.59 -4.73
CA ASP A 7 4.07 -12.83 -4.05
C ASP A 7 3.39 -12.59 -2.70
N LYS A 8 3.95 -11.69 -1.87
CA LYS A 8 3.32 -11.30 -0.59
C LYS A 8 1.98 -10.63 -0.82
N LEU A 9 1.86 -9.80 -1.86
CA LEU A 9 0.60 -9.13 -2.23
C LEU A 9 -0.44 -10.12 -2.74
N ARG A 10 -0.05 -11.14 -3.53
CA ARG A 10 -0.95 -12.21 -3.96
C ARG A 10 -1.48 -12.98 -2.75
N GLN A 11 -0.60 -13.34 -1.82
CA GLN A 11 -0.99 -14.02 -0.59
C GLN A 11 -1.98 -13.18 0.22
N GLN A 12 -1.73 -11.87 0.34
CA GLN A 12 -2.60 -10.94 1.03
C GLN A 12 -3.99 -10.83 0.38
N CYS A 13 -4.04 -10.79 -0.95
CA CYS A 13 -5.28 -10.72 -1.74
C CYS A 13 -5.93 -12.09 -1.98
N ARG A 14 -5.39 -13.17 -1.40
CA ARG A 14 -5.86 -14.56 -1.59
C ARG A 14 -5.92 -15.00 -3.07
N ILE A 15 -5.02 -14.46 -3.89
CA ILE A 15 -4.88 -14.82 -5.30
C ILE A 15 -4.06 -16.10 -5.39
N ASP A 16 -4.45 -17.00 -6.30
CA ASP A 16 -3.70 -18.25 -6.54
C ASP A 16 -2.27 -17.94 -7.02
N SER A 17 -1.28 -18.65 -6.47
CA SER A 17 0.14 -18.42 -6.75
C SER A 17 0.51 -18.66 -8.21
N ASN A 18 -0.29 -19.43 -8.95
CA ASN A 18 -0.11 -19.69 -10.38
C ASN A 18 -0.85 -18.69 -11.29
N HIS A 19 -1.47 -17.64 -10.73
CA HIS A 19 -2.20 -16.64 -11.48
C HIS A 19 -1.42 -15.32 -11.55
N ASP A 20 -0.73 -15.11 -12.68
CA ASP A 20 0.11 -13.95 -12.98
C ASP A 20 -0.62 -12.82 -13.72
N ALA A 21 -1.86 -13.07 -14.17
CA ALA A 21 -2.65 -12.10 -14.93
C ALA A 21 -2.89 -10.78 -14.16
N GLU A 22 -2.93 -10.85 -12.82
CA GLU A 22 -3.20 -9.70 -11.94
C GLU A 22 -1.92 -9.03 -11.39
N ASP A 23 -0.74 -9.53 -11.73
CA ASP A 23 0.54 -9.01 -11.22
C ASP A 23 0.77 -7.55 -11.58
N SER A 24 0.38 -7.18 -12.80
CA SER A 24 0.49 -5.79 -13.28
C SER A 24 -0.41 -4.85 -12.46
N LEU A 25 -1.59 -5.34 -12.06
CA LEU A 25 -2.53 -4.61 -11.20
C LEU A 25 -1.97 -4.47 -9.79
N LEU A 26 -1.51 -5.58 -9.19
CA LEU A 26 -0.90 -5.58 -7.85
C LEU A 26 0.32 -4.66 -7.76
N ASN A 27 1.20 -4.68 -8.77
CA ASN A 27 2.33 -3.76 -8.86
C ASN A 27 1.89 -2.29 -8.92
N THR A 28 0.80 -2.01 -9.63
CA THR A 28 0.25 -0.65 -9.71
C THR A 28 -0.29 -0.20 -8.36
N TYR A 29 -1.02 -1.06 -7.66
CA TYR A 29 -1.50 -0.80 -6.30
C TYR A 29 -0.35 -0.65 -5.32
N ALA A 30 0.69 -1.49 -5.39
CA ALA A 30 1.86 -1.36 -4.52
C ALA A 30 2.52 0.02 -4.68
N ARG A 31 2.80 0.45 -5.92
CA ARG A 31 3.38 1.78 -6.18
C ARG A 31 2.49 2.92 -5.69
N ALA A 32 1.17 2.82 -5.86
CA ALA A 32 0.24 3.82 -5.37
C ALA A 32 0.16 3.84 -3.83
N ALA A 33 0.24 2.68 -3.19
CA ALA A 33 0.20 2.53 -1.74
C ALA A 33 1.48 3.06 -1.10
N ILE A 34 2.64 2.83 -1.71
CA ILE A 34 3.92 3.43 -1.29
C ILE A 34 3.81 4.96 -1.34
N ARG A 35 3.37 5.53 -2.47
CA ARG A 35 3.17 6.99 -2.57
C ARG A 35 2.19 7.53 -1.53
N ARG A 36 1.13 6.78 -1.23
CA ARG A 36 0.18 7.13 -0.17
C ARG A 36 0.84 7.13 1.21
N ALA A 37 1.65 6.12 1.51
CA ALA A 37 2.40 6.03 2.76
C ALA A 37 3.41 7.17 2.89
N GLU A 38 4.17 7.48 1.83
CA GLU A 38 5.08 8.62 1.78
C GLU A 38 4.36 9.94 2.05
N ASN A 39 3.19 10.16 1.41
CA ASN A 39 2.37 11.34 1.63
C ASN A 39 1.82 11.41 3.06
N TYR A 40 1.44 10.28 3.66
CA TYR A 40 0.93 10.23 5.03
C TYR A 40 2.02 10.52 6.06
N LEU A 41 3.21 9.95 5.86
CA LEU A 41 4.38 10.17 6.72
C LEU A 41 5.03 11.54 6.47
N ASN A 42 4.70 12.18 5.33
CA ASN A 42 5.37 13.37 4.81
C ASN A 42 6.89 13.15 4.69
N ARG A 43 7.29 11.93 4.30
CA ARG A 43 8.68 11.45 4.24
C ARG A 43 8.84 10.50 3.08
N ARG A 44 10.02 10.47 2.47
CA ARG A 44 10.34 9.49 1.42
C ARG A 44 10.79 8.18 2.04
N LEU A 45 10.34 7.07 1.44
CA LEU A 45 10.66 5.73 1.90
C LEU A 45 11.77 5.13 1.05
N TYR A 46 12.76 4.54 1.72
CA TYR A 46 13.93 3.93 1.09
C TYR A 46 14.13 2.49 1.57
N GLU A 47 14.53 1.60 0.66
CA GLU A 47 14.74 0.18 0.97
C GLU A 47 16.16 -0.11 1.49
N GLU A 48 17.18 0.52 0.87
CA GLU A 48 18.58 0.15 1.09
C GLU A 48 19.44 1.30 1.58
N VAL A 49 19.31 2.49 0.99
CA VAL A 49 20.12 3.66 1.32
C VAL A 49 19.25 4.90 1.34
N VAL A 50 19.26 5.61 2.46
CA VAL A 50 18.74 6.98 2.55
C VAL A 50 19.84 7.93 2.08
N PRO A 51 19.61 8.76 1.04
CA PRO A 51 20.60 9.73 0.59
C PRO A 51 20.87 10.78 1.67
N ASP A 52 22.12 11.21 1.83
CA ASP A 52 22.48 12.31 2.76
C ASP A 52 21.79 13.65 2.41
N THR A 53 21.25 13.77 1.19
CA THR A 53 20.49 14.93 0.72
C THR A 53 19.06 14.98 1.27
N ASP A 54 18.57 13.91 1.90
CA ASP A 54 17.20 13.80 2.40
C ASP A 54 17.21 13.49 3.92
N PRO A 55 17.27 14.52 4.78
CA PRO A 55 17.35 14.33 6.23
C PRO A 55 16.08 13.72 6.83
N ASP A 56 14.96 13.78 6.11
CA ASP A 56 13.67 13.22 6.50
C ASP A 56 13.41 11.84 5.87
N GLY A 57 14.38 11.31 5.12
CA GLY A 57 14.29 9.99 4.52
C GLY A 57 14.17 8.90 5.57
N LEU A 58 13.23 7.99 5.37
CA LEU A 58 12.92 6.92 6.30
C LEU A 58 13.13 5.56 5.64
N PHE A 59 13.71 4.62 6.40
CA PHE A 59 13.78 3.24 5.96
C PHE A 59 12.42 2.55 6.04
N VAL A 60 12.16 1.67 5.09
CA VAL A 60 10.98 0.79 5.14
C VAL A 60 11.13 -0.18 6.32
N SER A 61 10.26 0.01 7.30
CA SER A 61 10.07 -0.86 8.47
C SER A 61 8.86 -1.78 8.28
N ASP A 62 8.76 -2.82 9.10
CA ASP A 62 7.77 -3.90 8.97
C ASP A 62 6.33 -3.38 9.09
N ASP A 63 6.10 -2.34 9.88
CA ASP A 63 4.81 -1.66 10.04
C ASP A 63 4.41 -0.89 8.77
N VAL A 64 5.38 -0.27 8.09
CA VAL A 64 5.14 0.41 6.80
C VAL A 64 4.84 -0.62 5.70
N GLU A 65 5.59 -1.73 5.67
CA GLU A 65 5.32 -2.84 4.76
C GLU A 65 3.90 -3.37 4.96
N LEU A 66 3.51 -3.64 6.22
CA LEU A 66 2.17 -4.10 6.56
C LEU A 66 1.08 -3.10 6.15
N ALA A 67 1.30 -1.80 6.38
CA ALA A 67 0.36 -0.75 6.00
C ALA A 67 0.16 -0.68 4.48
N ILE A 68 1.23 -0.86 3.70
CA ILE A 68 1.17 -0.94 2.24
C ILE A 68 0.33 -2.17 1.83
N MET A 69 0.61 -3.35 2.41
CA MET A 69 -0.13 -4.58 2.12
C MET A 69 -1.62 -4.46 2.44
N LEU A 70 -1.98 -3.85 3.57
CA LEU A 70 -3.38 -3.61 3.94
C LEU A 70 -4.07 -2.66 2.97
N THR A 71 -3.37 -1.61 2.53
CA THR A 71 -3.89 -0.65 1.53
C THR A 71 -4.15 -1.33 0.20
N VAL A 72 -3.22 -2.16 -0.28
CA VAL A 72 -3.37 -2.92 -1.52
C VAL A 72 -4.56 -3.89 -1.42
N GLY A 73 -4.66 -4.65 -0.33
CA GLY A 73 -5.78 -5.56 -0.10
C GLY A 73 -7.12 -4.82 -0.11
N TYR A 74 -7.19 -3.64 0.53
CA TYR A 74 -8.39 -2.82 0.53
C TYR A 74 -8.79 -2.36 -0.87
N TRP A 75 -7.86 -1.86 -1.69
CA TRP A 75 -8.14 -1.43 -3.07
C TRP A 75 -8.49 -2.58 -4.01
N TYR A 76 -7.91 -3.75 -3.76
CA TYR A 76 -8.20 -4.96 -4.54
C TYR A 76 -9.64 -5.43 -4.33
N GLU A 77 -10.10 -5.48 -3.07
CA GLU A 77 -11.47 -5.82 -2.69
C GLU A 77 -12.48 -4.74 -3.10
N ASN A 78 -12.07 -3.47 -3.05
CA ASN A 78 -12.96 -2.32 -3.26
C ASN A 78 -12.53 -1.48 -4.46
N ARG A 79 -13.05 -1.85 -5.64
CA ARG A 79 -12.71 -1.20 -6.92
C ARG A 79 -13.41 0.13 -7.15
N GLU A 80 -14.35 0.51 -6.30
CA GLU A 80 -15.09 1.76 -6.38
C GLU A 80 -14.85 2.62 -5.14
N ALA A 81 -15.01 3.93 -5.31
CA ALA A 81 -14.93 4.87 -4.21
C ALA A 81 -16.07 4.59 -3.21
N GLN A 82 -15.71 4.26 -1.97
CA GLN A 82 -16.70 4.11 -0.91
C GLN A 82 -17.02 5.46 -0.28
N THR A 83 -18.29 5.85 -0.31
CA THR A 83 -18.80 6.90 0.54
C THR A 83 -19.10 6.28 1.91
N LEU A 84 -18.54 6.84 2.98
CA LEU A 84 -19.01 6.51 4.32
C LEU A 84 -20.50 6.81 4.38
N SER A 85 -21.32 5.80 4.67
CA SER A 85 -22.74 6.01 4.88
C SER A 85 -22.89 6.96 6.06
N THR A 86 -23.35 8.19 5.81
CA THR A 86 -23.66 9.14 6.88
C THR A 86 -24.63 8.46 7.83
N PRO A 87 -24.32 8.36 9.14
CA PRO A 87 -25.25 7.78 10.09
C PRO A 87 -26.59 8.53 10.01
N LEU A 88 -27.71 7.81 10.10
CA LEU A 88 -29.06 8.41 10.05
C LEU A 88 -29.30 9.46 11.16
N TRP A 89 -28.47 9.49 12.21
CA TRP A 89 -28.52 10.48 13.28
C TRP A 89 -27.72 11.76 12.98
N ALA A 90 -26.90 11.77 11.93
CA ALA A 90 -26.03 12.89 11.54
C ALA A 90 -26.58 13.70 10.34
N THR A 91 -27.80 13.41 9.87
CA THR A 91 -28.51 14.26 8.92
C THR A 91 -29.19 15.42 9.66
N PRO A 92 -29.02 16.68 9.20
CA PRO A 92 -29.57 17.88 9.87
C PRO A 92 -31.10 17.93 9.88
#